data_AF-A0A660R8W1-F1
#
_entry.id   AF-A0A660R8W1-F1
#
_cell.length_a   1.000
_cell.length_b   1.000
_cell.length_c   1.000
_cell.angle_alpha   90.00
_cell.angle_beta   90.00
_cell.angle_gamma   90.00
#
_symmetry.space_group_name_H-M   'P 1'
#
loop_
_entity.id
_entity.type
_entity.pdbx_description
1 polymer ?
#
loop_
_entity_poly.entity_id
_entity_poly.type
_entity_poly.pdbx_seq_one_letter_code
_entity_poly.pdbx_strand_id
1 'polypeptide(L)'
;LNSPKQVGRILFEKLGITPKKKTRTGDFSTSVDVLEELAMEHEIVRWILEYRKYQKLKSTYIDALPKLVNPKTKRIHASFHQTGTATGRLSSSDPNLQNLPTRNDEGKEIRKAIVPQDPNWWIVSADYSQIELRVLAHFSKDENLLKAFETKEDIHSLTASKIFGVPIDKVTSSMRRIGKMVNFSIIYGVTPYGLAMRLKVPVKEAEKMITSYFNLYPKVREFIQRVVSEARSKGFVRTLFGRRRDIPQLKSRDRNVQGEGERIAINTPIQGTAADIMKLAMIEIHKELGKRKMKSKMIIQVHDELVFEVPDEEKEELIEMVRDKMENVVKLSVPLEIDVSVGKHWE
;
A
#
# COMPACT_ATOMS: atom_id res chain seq x y z
N LEU A 1 8.81 -28.68 1.07
CA LEU A 1 8.87 -27.30 1.61
C LEU A 1 7.64 -26.42 1.30
N ASN A 2 6.85 -26.74 0.27
CA ASN A 2 5.63 -25.99 -0.07
C ASN A 2 4.37 -26.39 0.73
N SER A 3 4.37 -27.54 1.40
CA SER A 3 3.27 -27.98 2.26
C SER A 3 3.42 -27.40 3.68
N PRO A 4 2.56 -26.47 4.11
CA PRO A 4 2.65 -25.87 5.46
C PRO A 4 2.54 -26.92 6.56
N LYS A 5 1.68 -27.93 6.36
CA LYS A 5 1.45 -29.02 7.31
C LYS A 5 2.70 -29.88 7.51
N GLN A 6 3.36 -30.29 6.42
CA GLN A 6 4.59 -31.09 6.51
C GLN A 6 5.73 -30.29 7.14
N VAL A 7 5.89 -29.02 6.73
CA VAL A 7 6.92 -28.14 7.32
C VAL A 7 6.66 -27.94 8.82
N GLY A 8 5.41 -27.71 9.22
CA GLY A 8 5.05 -27.57 10.63
C GLY A 8 5.41 -28.80 11.44
N ARG A 9 5.08 -30.01 10.98
CA ARG A 9 5.46 -31.25 11.67
C ARG A 9 6.97 -31.39 11.83
N ILE A 10 7.74 -31.12 10.78
CA ILE A 10 9.20 -31.20 10.87
C ILE A 10 9.76 -30.20 11.88
N LEU A 11 9.34 -28.93 11.81
CA LEU A 11 9.85 -27.89 12.70
C LEU A 11 9.47 -28.15 14.16
N PHE A 12 8.21 -28.44 14.42
CA PHE A 12 7.67 -28.39 15.79
C PHE A 12 7.58 -29.77 16.46
N GLU A 13 7.38 -30.85 15.71
CA GLU A 13 7.33 -32.22 16.28
C GLU A 13 8.70 -32.89 16.22
N LYS A 14 9.35 -32.89 15.04
CA LYS A 14 10.62 -33.63 14.86
C LYS A 14 11.84 -32.88 15.39
N LEU A 15 11.93 -31.58 15.13
CA LEU A 15 13.06 -30.75 15.58
C LEU A 15 12.83 -30.11 16.95
N GLY A 16 11.63 -30.27 17.52
CA GLY A 16 11.30 -29.77 18.86
C GLY A 16 11.29 -28.25 19.01
N ILE A 17 11.19 -27.50 17.90
CA ILE A 17 11.10 -26.03 17.96
C ILE A 17 9.77 -25.65 18.61
N THR A 18 9.77 -24.65 19.50
CA THR A 18 8.54 -24.22 20.17
C THR A 18 7.62 -23.46 19.19
N PRO A 19 6.39 -23.92 18.93
CA PRO A 19 5.47 -23.24 18.02
C PRO A 19 4.94 -21.94 18.64
N LYS A 20 5.06 -20.83 17.90
CA LYS A 20 4.58 -19.51 18.36
C LYS A 20 3.08 -19.28 18.10
N LYS A 21 2.50 -19.96 17.11
CA LYS A 21 1.12 -19.74 16.67
C LYS A 21 0.52 -20.98 16.00
N LYS A 22 -0.80 -21.16 16.16
CA LYS A 22 -1.59 -22.16 15.43
C LYS A 22 -2.55 -21.50 14.44
N THR A 23 -2.89 -22.20 13.38
CA THR A 23 -3.92 -21.79 12.41
C THR A 23 -5.32 -22.01 13.00
N ARG A 24 -6.35 -21.49 12.33
CA ARG A 24 -7.76 -21.76 12.67
C ARG A 24 -8.11 -23.26 12.67
N THR A 25 -7.40 -24.07 11.87
CA THR A 25 -7.59 -25.52 11.80
C THR A 25 -6.85 -26.27 12.91
N GLY A 26 -6.13 -25.56 13.78
CA GLY A 26 -5.35 -26.16 14.87
C GLY A 26 -3.96 -26.64 14.47
N ASP A 27 -3.61 -26.60 13.18
CA ASP A 27 -2.27 -26.91 12.68
C ASP A 27 -1.26 -25.83 13.11
N PHE A 28 0.03 -26.16 13.11
CA PHE A 28 1.07 -25.17 13.38
C PHE A 28 1.18 -24.14 12.26
N SER A 29 1.27 -22.86 12.62
CA SER A 29 1.49 -21.81 11.64
C SER A 29 2.93 -21.86 11.14
N THR A 30 3.09 -21.81 9.82
CA THR A 30 4.39 -21.60 9.15
C THR A 30 4.33 -20.34 8.29
N SER A 31 3.52 -19.36 8.67
CA SER A 31 3.44 -18.06 7.98
C SER A 31 4.76 -17.30 8.06
N VAL A 32 4.99 -16.36 7.13
CA VAL A 32 6.27 -15.62 7.03
C VAL A 32 6.59 -14.90 8.34
N ASP A 33 5.61 -14.25 8.98
CA ASP A 33 5.74 -13.58 10.27
C ASP A 33 6.22 -14.53 11.39
N VAL A 34 5.66 -15.74 11.45
CA VAL A 34 6.04 -16.75 12.46
C VAL A 34 7.43 -17.31 12.17
N LEU A 35 7.75 -17.58 10.91
CA LEU A 35 9.06 -18.10 10.52
C LEU A 35 10.15 -17.03 10.69
N GLU A 36 9.87 -15.75 10.46
CA GLU A 36 10.83 -14.65 10.67
C GLU A 36 11.21 -14.50 12.15
N GLU A 37 10.28 -14.75 13.08
CA GLU A 37 10.59 -14.78 14.51
C GLU A 37 11.53 -15.96 14.84
N LEU A 38 11.20 -17.15 14.33
CA LEU A 38 11.96 -18.38 14.59
C LEU A 38 13.31 -18.42 13.85
N ALA A 39 13.46 -17.66 12.77
CA ALA A 39 14.68 -17.60 11.96
C ALA A 39 15.89 -17.07 12.76
N MET A 40 15.67 -16.29 13.81
CA MET A 40 16.77 -15.82 14.67
C MET A 40 17.41 -16.98 15.45
N GLU A 41 16.60 -17.98 15.84
CA GLU A 41 16.98 -19.08 16.71
C GLU A 41 17.41 -20.33 15.92
N HIS A 42 16.86 -20.55 14.72
CA HIS A 42 17.06 -21.79 13.97
C HIS A 42 17.42 -21.55 12.50
N GLU A 43 18.60 -22.03 12.09
CA GLU A 43 19.12 -21.87 10.74
C GLU A 43 18.23 -22.50 9.66
N ILE A 44 17.67 -23.68 9.92
CA ILE A 44 16.74 -24.35 8.98
C ILE A 44 15.53 -23.46 8.64
N VAL A 45 15.09 -22.60 9.57
CA VAL A 45 13.97 -21.70 9.34
C VAL A 45 14.36 -20.58 8.37
N ARG A 46 15.61 -20.08 8.44
CA ARG A 46 16.16 -19.12 7.45
C ARG A 46 16.15 -19.75 6.06
N TRP A 47 16.65 -20.97 5.92
CA TRP A 47 16.65 -21.71 4.66
C TRP A 47 15.24 -21.94 4.09
N ILE A 48 14.24 -22.21 4.95
CA ILE A 48 12.84 -22.34 4.52
C ILE A 48 12.29 -21.01 3.99
N LEU A 49 12.56 -19.90 4.68
CA LEU A 49 12.14 -18.57 4.23
C LEU A 49 12.77 -18.22 2.87
N GLU A 50 14.07 -18.46 2.74
CA GLU A 50 14.81 -18.21 1.52
C GLU A 50 14.32 -19.09 0.35
N TYR A 51 14.14 -20.39 0.58
CA TYR A 51 13.54 -21.29 -0.40
C TYR A 51 12.17 -20.79 -0.86
N ARG A 52 11.29 -20.39 0.08
CA ARG A 52 9.95 -19.88 -0.26
C ARG A 52 10.00 -18.56 -1.04
N LYS A 53 10.98 -17.69 -0.74
CA LYS A 53 11.25 -16.46 -1.51
C LYS A 53 11.52 -16.81 -2.97
N TYR A 54 12.55 -17.62 -3.22
CA TYR A 54 12.96 -17.97 -4.59
C TYR A 54 11.91 -18.83 -5.30
N GLN A 55 11.27 -19.76 -4.60
CA GLN A 55 10.22 -20.57 -5.18
C GLN A 55 9.03 -19.71 -5.63
N LYS A 56 8.65 -18.68 -4.87
CA LYS A 56 7.62 -17.72 -5.30
C LYS A 56 8.10 -16.93 -6.52
N LEU A 57 9.33 -16.40 -6.50
CA LEU A 57 9.89 -15.64 -7.62
C LEU A 57 9.88 -16.47 -8.91
N LYS A 58 10.37 -17.71 -8.83
CA LYS A 58 10.41 -18.67 -9.92
C LYS A 58 9.00 -19.04 -10.40
N SER A 59 8.17 -19.60 -9.52
CA SER A 59 6.88 -20.16 -9.93
C SER A 59 5.85 -19.12 -10.36
N THR A 60 5.79 -17.97 -9.67
CA THR A 60 4.75 -16.95 -9.89
C THR A 60 5.13 -15.99 -11.00
N TYR A 61 6.42 -15.70 -11.19
CA TYR A 61 6.85 -14.70 -12.16
C TYR A 61 7.66 -15.32 -13.30
N ILE A 62 8.79 -15.95 -13.02
CA ILE A 62 9.71 -16.44 -14.07
C ILE A 62 9.08 -17.56 -14.93
N ASP A 63 8.45 -18.54 -14.31
CA ASP A 63 7.86 -19.68 -15.04
C ASP A 63 6.49 -19.33 -15.66
N ALA A 64 5.75 -18.39 -15.05
CA ALA A 64 4.36 -18.12 -15.39
C ALA A 64 4.20 -16.95 -16.36
N LEU A 65 4.87 -15.81 -16.15
CA LEU A 65 4.69 -14.62 -16.99
C LEU A 65 5.04 -14.87 -18.47
N PRO A 66 6.14 -15.58 -18.83
CA PRO A 66 6.44 -15.88 -20.23
C PRO A 66 5.35 -16.69 -20.93
N LYS A 67 4.63 -17.54 -20.20
CA LYS A 67 3.53 -18.35 -20.76
C LYS A 67 2.27 -17.54 -21.03
N LEU A 68 2.15 -16.35 -20.42
CA LEU A 68 1.03 -15.43 -20.60
C LEU A 68 1.27 -14.40 -21.71
N VAL A 69 2.43 -14.43 -22.37
CA VAL A 69 2.72 -13.54 -23.48
C VAL A 69 1.82 -13.89 -24.67
N ASN A 70 1.01 -12.92 -25.09
CA ASN A 70 0.16 -13.07 -26.25
C ASN A 70 1.03 -13.19 -27.52
N PRO A 71 0.86 -14.24 -28.34
CA PRO A 71 1.72 -14.49 -29.49
C PRO A 71 1.58 -13.45 -30.60
N LYS A 72 0.43 -12.76 -30.71
CA LYS A 72 0.17 -11.73 -31.72
C LYS A 72 0.78 -10.38 -31.33
N THR A 73 0.53 -9.92 -30.10
CA THR A 73 0.98 -8.61 -29.66
C THR A 73 2.37 -8.63 -29.02
N LYS A 74 2.89 -9.82 -28.65
CA LYS A 74 4.10 -10.00 -27.84
C LYS A 74 4.05 -9.28 -26.48
N ARG A 75 2.83 -9.15 -25.92
CA ARG A 75 2.57 -8.47 -24.64
C ARG A 75 1.78 -9.36 -23.70
N ILE A 76 1.89 -9.08 -22.42
CA ILE A 76 1.00 -9.61 -21.39
C ILE A 76 -0.22 -8.68 -21.29
N HIS A 77 -1.42 -9.26 -21.29
CA HIS A 77 -2.69 -8.52 -21.18
C HIS A 77 -3.37 -8.91 -19.87
N ALA A 78 -3.11 -8.15 -18.82
CA ALA A 78 -3.75 -8.37 -17.53
C ALA A 78 -5.21 -7.91 -17.54
N SER A 79 -6.03 -8.57 -16.72
CA SER A 79 -7.42 -8.18 -16.48
C SER A 79 -7.50 -7.27 -15.26
N PHE A 80 -7.95 -6.02 -15.46
CA PHE A 80 -8.25 -5.09 -14.36
C PHE A 80 -9.74 -5.12 -14.01
N HIS A 81 -10.05 -5.58 -12.80
CA HIS A 81 -11.41 -5.72 -12.31
C HIS A 81 -11.86 -4.43 -11.62
N GLN A 82 -12.84 -3.76 -12.22
CA GLN A 82 -13.38 -2.51 -11.69
C GLN A 82 -14.37 -2.71 -10.54
N THR A 83 -15.01 -3.88 -10.47
CA THR A 83 -16.11 -4.21 -9.53
C THR A 83 -15.75 -5.25 -8.46
N GLY A 84 -14.46 -5.47 -8.17
CA GLY A 84 -14.02 -6.51 -7.22
C GLY A 84 -13.82 -6.04 -5.77
N THR A 85 -13.19 -4.88 -5.56
CA THR A 85 -12.75 -4.47 -4.22
C THR A 85 -13.81 -3.63 -3.49
N ALA A 86 -13.94 -3.82 -2.18
CA ALA A 86 -14.90 -3.09 -1.36
C ALA A 86 -14.58 -1.59 -1.19
N THR A 87 -13.32 -1.19 -1.41
CA THR A 87 -12.88 0.22 -1.30
C THR A 87 -12.89 0.95 -2.64
N GLY A 88 -13.14 0.24 -3.75
CA GLY A 88 -13.17 0.84 -5.08
C GLY A 88 -11.82 0.87 -5.79
N ARG A 89 -10.74 0.36 -5.20
CA ARG A 89 -9.48 0.11 -5.94
C ARG A 89 -9.70 -0.89 -7.09
N LEU A 90 -8.91 -0.77 -8.15
CA LEU A 90 -8.81 -1.84 -9.15
C LEU A 90 -8.06 -3.03 -8.53
N SER A 91 -8.44 -4.24 -8.92
CA SER A 91 -7.62 -5.45 -8.71
C SER A 91 -7.19 -6.02 -10.06
N SER A 92 -6.05 -6.69 -10.11
CA SER A 92 -5.48 -7.27 -11.33
C SER A 92 -5.39 -8.79 -11.25
N SER A 93 -5.72 -9.49 -12.34
CA SER A 93 -5.51 -10.93 -12.52
C SER A 93 -5.00 -11.27 -13.92
N ASP A 94 -4.50 -12.50 -14.07
CA ASP A 94 -4.10 -13.10 -15.35
C ASP A 94 -3.13 -12.27 -16.20
N PRO A 95 -1.98 -11.81 -15.64
CA PRO A 95 -1.49 -11.96 -14.27
C PRO A 95 -1.79 -10.75 -13.38
N ASN A 96 -1.61 -10.90 -12.06
CA ASN A 96 -1.72 -9.77 -11.14
C ASN A 96 -0.48 -8.87 -11.22
N LEU A 97 -0.57 -7.78 -11.99
CA LEU A 97 0.53 -6.82 -12.17
C LEU A 97 0.72 -5.86 -10.99
N GLN A 98 -0.26 -5.75 -10.09
CA GLN A 98 -0.17 -4.88 -8.92
C GLN A 98 0.74 -5.45 -7.82
N ASN A 99 1.01 -6.75 -7.86
CA ASN A 99 1.81 -7.47 -6.86
C ASN A 99 3.22 -7.84 -7.37
N LEU A 100 3.75 -7.10 -8.35
CA LEU A 100 5.10 -7.31 -8.83
C LEU A 100 6.12 -6.84 -7.78
N PRO A 101 7.12 -7.68 -7.43
CA PRO A 101 7.98 -7.46 -6.28
C PRO A 101 8.90 -6.25 -6.45
N THR A 102 9.03 -5.43 -5.39
CA THR A 102 9.82 -4.18 -5.39
C THR A 102 10.91 -4.10 -4.33
N ARG A 103 10.76 -4.87 -3.24
CA ARG A 103 11.52 -4.60 -2.01
C ARG A 103 12.91 -5.22 -1.98
N ASN A 104 13.10 -6.33 -2.68
CA ASN A 104 14.34 -7.11 -2.65
C ASN A 104 14.96 -7.10 -4.04
N ASP A 105 16.28 -7.13 -4.12
CA ASP A 105 17.02 -7.01 -5.38
C ASP A 105 16.60 -8.05 -6.41
N GLU A 106 16.37 -9.31 -6.01
CA GLU A 106 15.95 -10.35 -6.97
C GLU A 106 14.50 -10.15 -7.46
N GLY A 107 13.68 -9.45 -6.68
CA GLY A 107 12.35 -9.03 -7.10
C GLY A 107 12.41 -7.89 -8.12
N LYS A 108 13.32 -6.94 -7.90
CA LYS A 108 13.56 -5.81 -8.81
C LYS A 108 13.98 -6.28 -10.20
N GLU A 109 14.77 -7.35 -10.29
CA GLU A 109 15.11 -7.98 -11.58
C GLU A 109 13.88 -8.44 -12.39
N ILE A 110 12.78 -8.85 -11.72
CA ILE A 110 11.53 -9.19 -12.41
C ILE A 110 10.90 -7.94 -13.05
N ARG A 111 10.95 -6.79 -12.37
CA ARG A 111 10.42 -5.52 -12.91
C ARG A 111 11.24 -4.99 -14.07
N LYS A 112 12.55 -5.25 -14.11
CA LYS A 112 13.41 -4.93 -15.27
C LYS A 112 12.98 -5.63 -16.57
N ALA A 113 12.29 -6.76 -16.47
CA ALA A 113 11.74 -7.45 -17.64
C ALA A 113 10.51 -6.73 -18.25
N ILE A 114 9.98 -5.70 -17.59
CA ILE A 114 8.90 -4.86 -18.11
C ILE A 114 9.53 -3.68 -18.84
N VAL A 115 9.54 -3.80 -20.17
CA VAL A 115 10.16 -2.88 -21.12
C VAL A 115 9.10 -2.26 -22.03
N PRO A 116 9.36 -1.10 -22.64
CA PRO A 116 8.43 -0.50 -23.59
C PRO A 116 8.33 -1.36 -24.87
N GLN A 117 7.25 -1.17 -25.64
CA GLN A 117 7.05 -1.89 -26.91
C GLN A 117 8.16 -1.65 -27.96
N ASP A 118 8.84 -0.52 -27.90
CA ASP A 118 9.90 -0.12 -28.82
C ASP A 118 11.16 0.23 -27.99
N PRO A 119 12.36 -0.27 -28.35
CA PRO A 119 13.59 0.01 -27.60
C PRO A 119 13.96 1.49 -27.48
N ASN A 120 13.51 2.33 -28.42
CA ASN A 120 13.75 3.77 -28.40
C ASN A 120 12.78 4.52 -27.47
N TRP A 121 11.70 3.86 -27.04
CA TRP A 121 10.75 4.43 -26.10
C TRP A 121 11.27 4.33 -24.65
N TRP A 122 10.48 4.89 -23.75
CA TRP A 122 10.74 4.93 -22.31
C TRP A 122 9.53 4.42 -21.53
N ILE A 123 9.80 3.97 -20.31
CA ILE A 123 8.79 3.82 -19.28
C ILE A 123 8.80 5.08 -18.43
N VAL A 124 7.61 5.65 -18.21
CA VAL A 124 7.38 6.73 -17.24
C VAL A 124 6.48 6.20 -16.15
N SER A 125 6.92 6.28 -14.90
CA SER A 125 6.12 5.98 -13.71
C SER A 125 5.80 7.28 -12.98
N ALA A 126 4.54 7.46 -12.61
CA ALA A 126 4.03 8.60 -11.85
C ALA A 126 3.26 8.08 -10.63
N ASP A 127 3.79 8.31 -9.42
CA ASP A 127 3.22 7.83 -8.16
C ASP A 127 2.79 9.00 -7.29
N TYR A 128 1.59 8.93 -6.69
CA TYR A 128 1.19 9.96 -5.75
C TYR A 128 1.99 9.87 -4.45
N SER A 129 2.62 10.99 -4.08
CA SER A 129 3.36 11.07 -2.83
C SER A 129 2.40 11.14 -1.63
N GLN A 130 2.21 9.99 -0.98
CA GLN A 130 1.46 9.85 0.27
C GLN A 130 -0.02 10.27 0.18
N ILE A 131 -0.71 9.94 -0.93
CA ILE A 131 -2.10 10.36 -1.18
C ILE A 131 -3.06 10.03 -0.02
N GLU A 132 -2.92 8.87 0.63
CA GLU A 132 -3.80 8.51 1.76
C GLU A 132 -3.61 9.44 2.97
N LEU A 133 -2.39 9.93 3.23
CA LEU A 133 -2.14 10.90 4.30
C LEU A 133 -2.63 12.31 3.91
N ARG A 134 -2.53 12.69 2.64
CA ARG A 134 -3.10 13.96 2.13
C ARG A 134 -4.63 13.97 2.24
N VAL A 135 -5.26 12.85 1.90
CA VAL A 135 -6.70 12.65 2.08
C VAL A 135 -7.08 12.68 3.56
N LEU A 136 -6.29 12.04 4.43
CA LEU A 136 -6.49 12.13 5.89
C LEU A 136 -6.42 13.59 6.37
N ALA A 137 -5.40 14.35 5.96
CA ALA A 137 -5.26 15.77 6.30
C ALA A 137 -6.47 16.59 5.84
N HIS A 138 -6.97 16.32 4.63
CA HIS A 138 -8.16 16.98 4.12
C HIS A 138 -9.42 16.64 4.94
N PHE A 139 -9.60 15.40 5.39
CA PHE A 139 -10.79 15.03 6.17
C PHE A 139 -10.72 15.44 7.64
N SER A 140 -9.54 15.36 8.25
CA SER A 140 -9.34 15.76 9.64
C SER A 140 -9.31 17.26 9.82
N LYS A 141 -8.86 18.01 8.81
CA LYS A 141 -8.56 19.46 8.91
C LYS A 141 -7.58 19.75 10.06
N ASP A 142 -6.71 18.80 10.35
CA ASP A 142 -5.71 18.91 11.41
C ASP A 142 -4.62 19.90 11.02
N GLU A 143 -4.49 20.97 11.80
CA GLU A 143 -3.61 22.09 11.47
C GLU A 143 -2.14 21.68 11.33
N ASN A 144 -1.67 20.78 12.19
CA ASN A 144 -0.28 20.33 12.15
C ASN A 144 -0.02 19.46 10.92
N LEU A 145 -0.99 18.61 10.56
CA LEU A 145 -0.87 17.76 9.37
C LEU A 145 -1.01 18.57 8.07
N LEU A 146 -1.94 19.54 8.02
CA LEU A 146 -2.09 20.46 6.89
C LEU A 146 -0.80 21.26 6.68
N LYS A 147 -0.29 21.88 7.75
CA LYS A 147 0.94 22.66 7.72
C LYS A 147 2.13 21.82 7.23
N ALA A 148 2.28 20.59 7.72
CA ALA A 148 3.39 19.73 7.31
C ALA A 148 3.39 19.43 5.80
N PHE A 149 2.21 19.30 5.17
CA PHE A 149 2.11 19.16 3.72
C PHE A 149 2.37 20.48 2.99
N GLU A 150 1.87 21.61 3.50
CA GLU A 150 2.09 22.93 2.91
C GLU A 150 3.57 23.35 2.92
N THR A 151 4.30 23.04 4.00
CA THR A 151 5.72 23.34 4.15
C THR A 151 6.64 22.26 3.57
N LYS A 152 6.06 21.21 2.94
CA LYS A 152 6.79 20.05 2.39
C LYS A 152 7.71 19.37 3.43
N GLU A 153 7.31 19.40 4.70
CA GLU A 153 8.01 18.70 5.76
C GLU A 153 7.89 17.19 5.57
N ASP A 154 8.95 16.45 5.93
CA ASP A 154 8.88 15.00 5.96
C ASP A 154 8.01 14.53 7.13
N ILE A 155 6.73 14.24 6.83
CA ILE A 155 5.73 13.85 7.82
C ILE A 155 6.12 12.58 8.60
N HIS A 156 6.87 11.66 7.99
CA HIS A 156 7.35 10.47 8.69
C HIS A 156 8.41 10.82 9.72
N SER A 157 9.33 11.71 9.35
CA SER A 157 10.36 12.22 10.26
C SER A 157 9.76 13.09 11.36
N LEU A 158 8.78 13.95 11.02
CA LEU A 158 8.04 14.75 11.99
C LEU A 158 7.31 13.86 13.01
N THR A 159 6.61 12.83 12.54
CA THR A 159 5.95 11.87 13.42
C THR A 159 6.96 11.14 14.31
N ALA A 160 8.06 10.67 13.74
CA ALA A 160 9.13 10.01 14.49
C ALA A 160 9.72 10.94 15.57
N SER A 161 9.96 12.22 15.24
CA SER A 161 10.50 13.22 16.17
C SER A 161 9.65 13.32 17.44
N LYS A 162 8.31 13.29 17.30
CA LYS A 162 7.38 13.36 18.43
C LYS A 162 7.22 12.03 19.16
N ILE A 163 7.32 10.90 18.47
CA ILE A 163 7.29 9.58 19.11
C ILE A 163 8.53 9.37 20.00
N PHE A 164 9.72 9.73 19.49
CA PHE A 164 10.99 9.50 20.17
C PHE A 164 11.44 10.68 21.05
N GLY A 165 10.76 11.82 20.98
CA GLY A 165 11.11 13.02 21.75
C GLY A 165 12.45 13.64 21.33
N VAL A 166 12.81 13.52 20.05
CA VAL A 166 14.07 14.06 19.50
C VAL A 166 13.78 15.16 18.48
N PRO A 167 14.68 16.15 18.29
CA PRO A 167 14.59 17.10 17.18
C PRO A 167 14.54 16.39 15.81
N ILE A 168 13.89 17.02 14.82
CA ILE A 168 13.69 16.40 13.49
C ILE A 168 15.00 16.09 12.77
N ASP A 169 16.04 16.91 12.96
CA ASP A 169 17.39 16.72 12.43
C ASP A 169 18.15 15.56 13.10
N LYS A 170 17.66 15.07 14.24
CA LYS A 170 18.20 13.90 14.96
C LYS A 170 17.44 12.62 14.67
N VAL A 171 16.41 12.66 13.82
CA VAL A 171 15.66 11.47 13.41
C VAL A 171 16.52 10.60 12.51
N THR A 172 16.81 9.39 12.97
CA THR A 172 17.54 8.41 12.16
C THR A 172 16.61 7.74 11.13
N SER A 173 17.18 7.09 10.11
CA SER A 173 16.41 6.33 9.11
C SER A 173 15.54 5.22 9.74
N SER A 174 16.00 4.60 10.83
CA SER A 174 15.22 3.59 11.55
C SER A 174 14.03 4.21 12.31
N MET A 175 14.23 5.36 12.95
CA MET A 175 13.16 6.13 13.60
C MET A 175 12.12 6.60 12.57
N ARG A 176 12.58 7.15 11.44
CA ARG A 176 11.70 7.57 10.32
C ARG A 176 10.86 6.41 9.81
N ARG A 177 11.44 5.21 9.67
CA ARG A 177 10.71 3.99 9.27
C ARG A 177 9.60 3.64 10.27
N ILE A 178 9.83 3.84 11.57
CA ILE A 178 8.81 3.66 12.62
C ILE A 178 7.73 4.73 12.50
N GLY A 179 8.08 6.00 12.33
CA GLY A 179 7.12 7.08 12.07
C GLY A 179 6.22 6.78 10.85
N LYS A 180 6.82 6.29 9.76
CA LYS A 180 6.09 5.79 8.58
C LYS A 180 5.11 4.68 8.93
N MET A 181 5.55 3.65 9.66
CA MET A 181 4.69 2.53 10.06
C MET A 181 3.53 2.99 10.95
N VAL A 182 3.74 3.95 11.85
CA VAL A 182 2.68 4.51 12.70
C VAL A 182 1.66 5.28 11.85
N ASN A 183 2.11 6.19 10.98
CA ASN A 183 1.22 6.96 10.10
C ASN A 183 0.26 6.07 9.31
N PHE A 184 0.80 5.05 8.64
CA PHE A 184 -0.03 4.13 7.87
C PHE A 184 -0.90 3.27 8.79
N SER A 185 -0.40 2.81 9.93
CA SER A 185 -1.21 1.95 10.81
C SER A 185 -2.41 2.68 11.42
N ILE A 186 -2.32 4.00 11.67
CA ILE A 186 -3.46 4.81 12.11
C ILE A 186 -4.53 4.92 11.02
N ILE A 187 -4.16 5.10 9.75
CA ILE A 187 -5.12 5.09 8.62
C ILE A 187 -5.90 3.77 8.55
N TYR A 188 -5.30 2.66 8.98
CA TYR A 188 -5.93 1.34 9.02
C TYR A 188 -6.66 1.04 10.35
N GLY A 189 -6.77 2.02 11.25
CA GLY A 189 -7.42 1.86 12.55
C GLY A 189 -6.74 0.82 13.46
N VAL A 190 -5.40 0.74 13.42
CA VAL A 190 -4.66 -0.25 14.22
C VAL A 190 -4.94 -0.05 15.71
N THR A 191 -5.04 -1.16 16.45
CA THR A 191 -5.05 -1.14 17.92
C THR A 191 -3.62 -1.08 18.46
N PRO A 192 -3.40 -0.68 19.73
CA PRO A 192 -2.07 -0.73 20.32
C PRO A 192 -1.43 -2.12 20.28
N TYR A 193 -2.22 -3.17 20.53
CA TYR A 193 -1.78 -4.55 20.35
C TYR A 193 -1.36 -4.85 18.91
N GLY A 194 -2.17 -4.45 17.92
CA GLY A 194 -1.84 -4.65 16.50
C GLY A 194 -0.56 -3.92 16.08
N LEU A 195 -0.33 -2.72 16.61
CA LEU A 195 0.89 -1.96 16.34
C LEU A 195 2.11 -2.59 17.03
N ALA A 196 1.97 -3.02 18.29
CA ALA A 196 3.00 -3.71 19.04
C ALA A 196 3.51 -4.96 18.32
N MET A 197 2.59 -5.79 17.80
CA MET A 197 2.94 -6.98 17.03
C MET A 197 3.68 -6.65 15.72
N ARG A 198 3.29 -5.58 15.02
CA ARG A 198 3.97 -5.15 13.78
C ARG A 198 5.37 -4.59 14.05
N LEU A 199 5.52 -3.81 15.11
CA LEU A 199 6.78 -3.16 15.47
C LEU A 199 7.71 -4.07 16.29
N LYS A 200 7.20 -5.20 16.80
CA LYS A 200 7.89 -6.09 17.74
C LYS A 200 8.34 -5.34 19.01
N VAL A 201 7.45 -4.52 19.57
CA VAL A 201 7.67 -3.74 20.80
C VAL A 201 6.61 -4.08 21.86
N PRO A 202 6.84 -3.79 23.15
CA PRO A 202 5.82 -3.94 24.19
C PRO A 202 4.53 -3.14 23.89
N VAL A 203 3.36 -3.67 24.26
CA VAL A 203 2.05 -3.02 24.03
C VAL A 203 2.01 -1.61 24.62
N LYS A 204 2.55 -1.43 25.83
CA LYS A 204 2.65 -0.13 26.50
C LYS A 204 3.47 0.90 25.71
N GLU A 205 4.47 0.44 24.95
CA GLU A 205 5.26 1.33 24.08
C GLU A 205 4.43 1.73 22.86
N ALA A 206 3.75 0.79 22.21
CA ALA A 206 2.85 1.09 21.10
C ALA A 206 1.70 2.03 21.50
N GLU A 207 1.14 1.89 22.71
CA GLU A 207 0.16 2.82 23.27
C GLU A 207 0.70 4.25 23.39
N LYS A 208 1.96 4.40 23.87
CA LYS A 208 2.63 5.69 23.92
C LYS A 208 2.82 6.28 22.53
N MET A 209 3.24 5.47 21.54
CA MET A 209 3.41 5.95 20.17
C MET A 209 2.09 6.48 19.57
N ILE A 210 0.98 5.75 19.77
CA ILE A 210 -0.35 6.16 19.31
C ILE A 210 -0.79 7.44 20.04
N THR A 211 -0.53 7.53 21.34
CA THR A 211 -0.85 8.74 22.13
C THR A 211 -0.06 9.94 21.65
N SER A 212 1.25 9.80 21.44
CA SER A 212 2.10 10.87 20.87
C SER A 212 1.63 11.30 19.49
N TYR A 213 1.20 10.35 18.64
CA TYR A 213 0.63 10.66 17.34
C TYR A 213 -0.65 11.51 17.45
N PHE A 214 -1.60 11.14 18.30
CA PHE A 214 -2.84 11.92 18.47
C PHE A 214 -2.62 13.24 19.22
N ASN A 215 -1.58 13.36 20.03
CA ASN A 215 -1.19 14.65 20.61
C ASN A 215 -0.59 15.58 19.54
N LEU A 216 0.15 15.03 18.57
CA LEU A 216 0.64 15.78 17.42
C LEU A 216 -0.50 16.15 16.46
N TYR A 217 -1.44 15.24 16.22
CA TYR A 217 -2.56 15.41 15.29
C TYR A 217 -3.92 15.23 15.99
N PRO A 218 -4.34 16.17 16.86
CA PRO A 218 -5.56 16.02 17.68
C PRO A 218 -6.83 15.88 16.85
N LYS A 219 -6.97 16.60 15.72
CA LYS A 219 -8.19 16.52 14.90
C LYS A 219 -8.26 15.25 14.08
N VAL A 220 -7.15 14.54 13.89
CA VAL A 220 -7.19 13.17 13.34
C VAL A 220 -7.93 12.24 14.28
N ARG A 221 -7.75 12.38 15.60
CA ARG A 221 -8.51 11.60 16.60
C ARG A 221 -10.00 11.92 16.53
N GLU A 222 -10.34 13.19 16.48
CA GLU A 222 -11.73 13.67 16.37
C GLU A 222 -12.41 13.15 15.10
N PHE A 223 -11.71 13.21 13.96
CA PHE A 223 -12.18 12.67 12.70
C PHE A 223 -12.48 11.17 12.80
N ILE A 224 -11.55 10.38 13.35
CA ILE A 224 -11.74 8.93 13.53
C ILE A 224 -12.97 8.64 14.40
N GLN A 225 -13.12 9.34 15.53
CA GLN A 225 -14.26 9.19 16.43
C GLN A 225 -15.58 9.54 15.74
N ARG A 226 -15.60 10.65 14.98
CA ARG A 226 -16.76 11.08 14.19
C ARG A 226 -17.15 10.03 13.15
N VAL A 227 -16.19 9.55 12.36
CA VAL A 227 -16.44 8.54 11.32
C VAL A 227 -16.99 7.25 11.91
N VAL A 228 -16.42 6.76 13.01
CA VAL A 228 -16.90 5.54 13.67
C VAL A 228 -18.31 5.73 14.24
N SER A 229 -18.58 6.88 14.87
CA SER A 229 -19.91 7.21 15.40
C SER A 229 -20.97 7.27 14.30
N GLU A 230 -20.67 7.99 13.22
CA GLU A 230 -21.55 8.07 12.05
C GLU A 230 -21.78 6.71 11.40
N ALA A 231 -20.72 5.90 11.25
CA ALA A 231 -20.82 4.57 10.67
C ALA A 231 -21.67 3.63 11.52
N ARG A 232 -21.60 3.72 12.86
CA ARG A 232 -22.44 2.94 13.78
C ARG A 232 -23.92 3.33 13.65
N SER A 233 -24.21 4.62 13.50
CA SER A 233 -25.58 5.13 13.34
C SER A 233 -26.16 4.77 11.96
N LYS A 234 -25.40 5.03 10.88
CA LYS A 234 -25.87 4.87 9.49
C LYS A 234 -25.72 3.44 8.95
N GLY A 235 -24.79 2.66 9.49
CA GLY A 235 -24.43 1.33 9.01
C GLY A 235 -23.51 1.31 7.77
N PHE A 236 -23.03 2.47 7.31
CA PHE A 236 -22.16 2.60 6.14
C PHE A 236 -21.28 3.85 6.23
N VAL A 237 -20.25 3.92 5.37
CA VAL A 237 -19.41 5.11 5.16
C VAL A 237 -19.36 5.48 3.68
N ARG A 238 -18.91 6.71 3.37
CA ARG A 238 -18.74 7.20 2.00
C ARG A 238 -17.37 7.83 1.76
N THR A 239 -16.90 7.78 0.51
CA THR A 239 -15.76 8.57 0.04
C THR A 239 -16.17 10.02 -0.26
N LEU A 240 -15.19 10.88 -0.57
CA LEU A 240 -15.43 12.26 -0.99
C LEU A 240 -16.37 12.35 -2.21
N PHE A 241 -16.30 11.38 -3.12
CA PHE A 241 -17.10 11.31 -4.35
C PHE A 241 -18.37 10.46 -4.20
N GLY A 242 -18.75 10.14 -2.97
CA GLY A 242 -20.03 9.50 -2.67
C GLY A 242 -20.05 7.98 -2.78
N ARG A 243 -18.94 7.31 -3.12
CA ARG A 243 -18.84 5.84 -3.12
C ARG A 243 -19.17 5.33 -1.72
N ARG A 244 -20.16 4.44 -1.62
CA ARG A 244 -20.66 3.89 -0.36
C ARG A 244 -20.06 2.50 -0.10
N ARG A 245 -19.76 2.21 1.17
CA ARG A 245 -19.48 0.86 1.67
C ARG A 245 -20.31 0.58 2.91
N ASP A 246 -21.17 -0.43 2.83
CA ASP A 246 -21.92 -0.93 3.98
C ASP A 246 -21.01 -1.72 4.93
N ILE A 247 -21.30 -1.61 6.23
CA ILE A 247 -20.48 -2.21 7.29
C ILE A 247 -21.38 -3.00 8.26
N PRO A 248 -21.92 -4.16 7.84
CA PRO A 248 -22.79 -4.98 8.69
C PRO A 248 -22.11 -5.43 10.00
N GLN A 249 -20.78 -5.50 10.02
CA GLN A 249 -19.97 -5.84 11.19
C GLN A 249 -20.27 -4.95 12.41
N LEU A 250 -20.64 -3.68 12.20
CA LEU A 250 -20.95 -2.74 13.27
C LEU A 250 -22.23 -3.11 14.05
N LYS A 251 -23.10 -3.96 13.49
CA LYS A 251 -24.30 -4.49 14.16
C LYS A 251 -24.04 -5.75 14.98
N SER A 252 -22.88 -6.39 14.82
CA SER A 252 -22.54 -7.62 15.53
C SER A 252 -22.48 -7.39 17.04
N ARG A 253 -22.80 -8.40 17.85
CA ARG A 253 -22.55 -8.35 19.31
C ARG A 253 -21.12 -8.78 19.69
N ASP A 254 -20.39 -9.40 18.76
CA ASP A 254 -18.99 -9.79 18.96
C ASP A 254 -18.08 -8.56 18.83
N ARG A 255 -17.34 -8.25 19.91
CA ARG A 255 -16.41 -7.11 19.96
C ARG A 255 -15.30 -7.18 18.92
N ASN A 256 -14.83 -8.37 18.56
CA ASN A 256 -13.79 -8.54 17.54
C ASN A 256 -14.34 -8.19 16.16
N VAL A 257 -15.56 -8.64 15.84
CA VAL A 257 -16.25 -8.32 14.60
C VAL A 257 -16.58 -6.83 14.54
N GLN A 258 -17.10 -6.25 15.63
CA GLN A 258 -17.32 -4.80 15.68
C GLN A 258 -16.03 -4.01 15.45
N GLY A 259 -14.93 -4.39 16.10
CA GLY A 259 -13.64 -3.73 15.92
C GLY A 259 -13.11 -3.84 14.48
N GLU A 260 -13.41 -4.93 13.78
CA GLU A 260 -13.15 -5.02 12.33
C GLU A 260 -14.00 -4.01 11.54
N GLY A 261 -15.28 -3.89 11.87
CA GLY A 261 -16.18 -2.89 11.30
C GLY A 261 -15.68 -1.46 11.51
N GLU A 262 -15.16 -1.13 12.68
CA GLU A 262 -14.59 0.19 12.97
C GLU A 262 -13.34 0.47 12.12
N ARG A 263 -12.44 -0.50 11.98
CA ARG A 263 -11.27 -0.37 11.10
C ARG A 263 -11.68 -0.15 9.64
N ILE A 264 -12.70 -0.87 9.19
CA ILE A 264 -13.29 -0.68 7.86
C ILE A 264 -13.85 0.75 7.71
N ALA A 265 -14.57 1.23 8.72
CA ALA A 265 -15.17 2.57 8.73
C ALA A 265 -14.11 3.67 8.64
N ILE A 266 -13.00 3.53 9.36
CA ILE A 266 -11.89 4.50 9.35
C ILE A 266 -11.16 4.49 8.00
N ASN A 267 -10.80 3.31 7.51
CA ASN A 267 -9.94 3.17 6.34
C ASN A 267 -10.65 3.49 5.03
N THR A 268 -11.93 3.11 4.89
CA THR A 268 -12.63 3.17 3.59
C THR A 268 -12.76 4.58 3.04
N PRO A 269 -13.15 5.62 3.80
CA PRO A 269 -13.20 6.99 3.29
C PRO A 269 -11.86 7.46 2.74
N ILE A 270 -10.76 7.07 3.40
CA ILE A 270 -9.40 7.48 3.01
C ILE A 270 -8.96 6.73 1.74
N GLN A 271 -8.90 5.40 1.81
CA GLN A 271 -8.42 4.55 0.73
C GLN A 271 -9.32 4.64 -0.51
N GLY A 272 -10.64 4.73 -0.30
CA GLY A 272 -11.60 4.85 -1.38
C GLY A 272 -11.56 6.21 -2.06
N THR A 273 -11.36 7.31 -1.31
CA THR A 273 -11.16 8.63 -1.92
C THR A 273 -9.87 8.67 -2.73
N ALA A 274 -8.77 8.08 -2.25
CA ALA A 274 -7.54 7.96 -3.03
C ALA A 274 -7.76 7.15 -4.33
N ALA A 275 -8.53 6.06 -4.26
CA ALA A 275 -8.90 5.29 -5.45
C ALA A 275 -9.78 6.08 -6.44
N ASP A 276 -10.69 6.91 -5.93
CA ASP A 276 -11.54 7.77 -6.75
C ASP A 276 -10.70 8.86 -7.45
N ILE A 277 -9.79 9.53 -6.73
CA ILE A 277 -8.85 10.52 -7.29
C ILE A 277 -8.01 9.89 -8.39
N MET A 278 -7.43 8.70 -8.16
CA MET A 278 -6.66 7.97 -9.17
C MET A 278 -7.49 7.71 -10.43
N LYS A 279 -8.74 7.26 -10.29
CA LYS A 279 -9.61 7.01 -11.45
C LYS A 279 -9.96 8.28 -12.21
N LEU A 280 -10.21 9.39 -11.51
CA LEU A 280 -10.44 10.69 -12.16
C LEU A 280 -9.20 11.13 -12.95
N ALA A 281 -8.00 11.01 -12.35
CA ALA A 281 -6.74 11.32 -13.05
C ALA A 281 -6.58 10.45 -14.29
N MET A 282 -6.85 9.14 -14.20
CA MET A 282 -6.79 8.24 -15.35
C MET A 282 -7.69 8.67 -16.50
N ILE A 283 -8.93 9.09 -16.19
CA ILE A 283 -9.90 9.55 -17.19
C ILE A 283 -9.40 10.84 -17.87
N GLU A 284 -8.94 11.81 -17.10
CA GLU A 284 -8.46 13.09 -17.65
C GLU A 284 -7.19 12.92 -18.48
N ILE A 285 -6.24 12.11 -18.02
CA ILE A 285 -5.04 11.76 -18.78
C ILE A 285 -5.41 11.06 -20.09
N HIS A 286 -6.32 10.09 -20.05
CA HIS A 286 -6.76 9.38 -21.26
C HIS A 286 -7.39 10.32 -22.30
N LYS A 287 -8.23 11.28 -21.85
CA LYS A 287 -8.81 12.31 -22.72
C LYS A 287 -7.71 13.17 -23.37
N GLU A 288 -6.73 13.63 -22.60
CA GLU A 288 -5.65 14.48 -23.11
C GLU A 288 -4.74 13.75 -24.09
N LEU A 289 -4.37 12.49 -23.81
CA LEU A 289 -3.64 11.64 -24.75
C LEU A 289 -4.36 11.58 -26.12
N GLY A 290 -5.68 11.38 -26.10
CA GLY A 290 -6.51 11.32 -27.30
C GLY A 290 -6.59 12.66 -28.04
N LYS A 291 -6.80 13.77 -27.32
CA LYS A 291 -6.88 15.12 -27.92
C LYS A 291 -5.57 15.52 -28.60
N ARG A 292 -4.43 15.24 -27.96
CA ARG A 292 -3.10 15.52 -28.48
C ARG A 292 -2.63 14.50 -29.52
N LYS A 293 -3.40 13.42 -29.72
CA LYS A 293 -3.07 12.30 -30.63
C LYS A 293 -1.70 11.68 -30.32
N MET A 294 -1.35 11.62 -29.03
CA MET A 294 -0.08 11.06 -28.57
C MET A 294 -0.02 9.56 -28.86
N LYS A 295 1.17 9.08 -29.20
CA LYS A 295 1.47 7.65 -29.33
C LYS A 295 1.66 6.98 -27.96
N SER A 296 1.99 7.77 -26.94
CA SER A 296 2.11 7.37 -25.54
C SER A 296 0.89 6.60 -25.04
N LYS A 297 1.12 5.57 -24.20
CA LYS A 297 0.04 4.74 -23.65
C LYS A 297 0.19 4.57 -22.15
N MET A 298 -0.93 4.70 -21.43
CA MET A 298 -1.04 4.22 -20.06
C MET A 298 -1.15 2.69 -20.08
N ILE A 299 -0.21 1.99 -19.43
CA ILE A 299 -0.07 0.54 -19.52
C ILE A 299 -0.43 -0.21 -18.23
N ILE A 300 -0.16 0.37 -17.06
CA ILE A 300 -0.40 -0.29 -15.76
C ILE A 300 -0.87 0.75 -14.74
N GLN A 301 -1.85 0.38 -13.92
CA GLN A 301 -2.17 1.09 -12.68
C GLN A 301 -1.85 0.20 -11.48
N VAL A 302 -1.01 0.70 -10.57
CA VAL A 302 -0.63 0.01 -9.33
C VAL A 302 -0.93 0.90 -8.13
N HIS A 303 -2.14 0.74 -7.58
CA HIS A 303 -2.58 1.51 -6.41
C HIS A 303 -2.55 3.05 -6.62
N ASP A 304 -1.49 3.71 -6.18
CA ASP A 304 -1.22 5.15 -6.29
C ASP A 304 -0.29 5.51 -7.47
N GLU A 305 0.17 4.51 -8.23
CA GLU A 305 1.08 4.65 -9.37
C GLU A 305 0.37 4.42 -10.72
N LEU A 306 0.69 5.27 -11.71
CA LEU A 306 0.41 5.06 -13.12
C LEU A 306 1.70 4.88 -13.92
N VAL A 307 1.71 3.88 -14.78
CA VAL A 307 2.86 3.54 -15.63
C VAL A 307 2.49 3.72 -17.09
N PHE A 308 3.39 4.34 -17.84
CA PHE A 308 3.24 4.67 -19.25
C PHE A 308 4.40 4.12 -20.07
N GLU A 309 4.15 3.78 -21.33
CA GLU A 309 5.20 3.68 -22.36
C GLU A 309 5.08 4.89 -23.30
N VAL A 310 6.22 5.52 -23.61
CA VAL A 310 6.27 6.82 -24.29
C VAL A 310 7.42 6.90 -25.31
N PRO A 311 7.20 7.37 -26.55
CA PRO A 311 8.29 7.73 -27.48
C PRO A 311 9.21 8.79 -26.88
N ASP A 312 10.48 8.82 -27.29
CA ASP A 312 11.42 9.83 -26.78
C ASP A 312 10.95 11.26 -27.07
N GLU A 313 10.29 11.48 -28.21
CA GLU A 313 9.85 12.80 -28.65
C GLU A 313 8.62 13.34 -27.88
N GLU A 314 7.88 12.45 -27.18
CA GLU A 314 6.67 12.80 -26.42
C GLU A 314 6.92 12.82 -24.90
N LYS A 315 8.13 12.47 -24.46
CA LYS A 315 8.44 12.14 -23.06
C LYS A 315 8.26 13.33 -22.12
N GLU A 316 8.86 14.47 -22.43
CA GLU A 316 8.77 15.68 -21.62
C GLU A 316 7.32 16.20 -21.56
N GLU A 317 6.63 16.20 -22.71
CA GLU A 317 5.23 16.63 -22.82
C GLU A 317 4.30 15.72 -22.00
N LEU A 318 4.51 14.40 -22.06
CA LEU A 318 3.76 13.44 -21.26
C LEU A 318 3.94 13.69 -19.77
N ILE A 319 5.18 13.89 -19.31
CA ILE A 319 5.50 14.10 -17.90
C ILE A 319 4.81 15.36 -17.37
N GLU A 320 4.88 16.47 -18.10
CA GLU A 320 4.22 17.72 -17.72
C GLU A 320 2.70 17.55 -17.65
N MET A 321 2.10 16.92 -18.67
CA MET A 321 0.65 16.69 -18.71
C MET A 321 0.19 15.75 -17.59
N VAL A 322 0.89 14.64 -17.36
CA VAL A 322 0.56 13.69 -16.29
C VAL A 322 0.68 14.35 -14.92
N ARG A 323 1.73 15.16 -14.70
CA ARG A 323 1.89 15.94 -13.47
C ARG A 323 0.72 16.88 -13.24
N ASP A 324 0.38 17.71 -14.22
CA ASP A 324 -0.77 18.61 -14.12
C ASP A 324 -2.06 17.84 -13.80
N LYS A 325 -2.37 16.78 -14.56
CA LYS A 325 -3.62 16.04 -14.38
C LYS A 325 -3.67 15.31 -13.04
N MET A 326 -2.59 14.69 -12.57
CA MET A 326 -2.61 14.02 -11.27
C MET A 326 -2.66 15.02 -10.12
N GLU A 327 -1.87 16.09 -10.15
CA GLU A 327 -1.80 17.05 -9.04
C GLU A 327 -3.06 17.94 -8.95
N ASN A 328 -3.73 18.22 -10.07
CA ASN A 328 -4.84 19.19 -10.13
C ASN A 328 -6.22 18.60 -10.43
N VAL A 329 -6.38 17.28 -10.59
CA VAL A 329 -7.71 16.68 -10.89
C VAL A 329 -8.75 16.95 -9.80
N VAL A 330 -8.31 17.14 -8.56
CA VAL A 330 -9.18 17.37 -7.40
C VAL A 330 -8.54 18.41 -6.49
N LYS A 331 -9.34 19.38 -6.03
CA LYS A 331 -8.91 20.36 -5.04
C LYS A 331 -9.13 19.84 -3.62
N LEU A 332 -8.05 19.45 -2.95
CA LEU A 332 -8.05 19.13 -1.51
C LEU A 332 -7.63 20.36 -0.68
N SER A 333 -7.50 20.18 0.65
CA SER A 333 -7.01 21.22 1.55
C SER A 333 -5.49 21.28 1.61
N VAL A 334 -4.83 20.30 1.01
CA VAL A 334 -3.39 20.24 0.80
C VAL A 334 -3.16 19.92 -0.68
N PRO A 335 -2.06 20.38 -1.30
CA PRO A 335 -1.76 20.03 -2.68
C PRO A 335 -1.60 18.50 -2.80
N LEU A 336 -1.98 17.93 -3.94
CA LEU A 336 -1.51 16.61 -4.34
C LEU A 336 -0.14 16.79 -5.02
N GLU A 337 0.76 15.84 -4.84
CA GLU A 337 2.08 15.85 -5.47
C GLU A 337 2.37 14.46 -6.00
N ILE A 338 3.07 14.39 -7.14
CA ILE A 338 3.56 13.13 -7.70
C ILE A 338 5.08 13.09 -7.79
N ASP A 339 5.63 11.90 -7.56
CA ASP A 339 7.00 11.55 -7.88
C ASP A 339 7.01 10.88 -9.26
N VAL A 340 7.91 11.34 -10.15
CA VAL A 340 8.03 10.83 -11.53
C VAL A 340 9.39 10.18 -11.71
N SER A 341 9.39 8.97 -12.24
CA SER A 341 10.60 8.23 -12.61
C SER A 341 10.55 7.84 -14.09
N VAL A 342 11.71 7.85 -14.75
CA VAL A 342 11.84 7.55 -16.18
C VAL A 342 12.96 6.53 -16.37
N GLY A 343 12.69 5.47 -17.13
CA GLY A 343 13.63 4.39 -17.34
C GLY A 343 13.44 3.66 -18.66
N LYS A 344 14.42 2.82 -19.02
CA LYS A 344 14.30 1.88 -20.16
C LYS A 344 13.54 0.60 -19.80
N HIS A 345 13.29 0.41 -18.52
CA HIS A 345 12.42 -0.59 -17.94
C HIS A 345 11.71 0.03 -16.74
N TRP A 346 10.78 -0.72 -16.12
CA TRP A 346 9.95 -0.19 -15.06
C TRP A 346 10.63 -0.03 -13.69
N GLU A 347 11.59 -0.88 -13.34
CA GLU A 347 12.44 -0.66 -12.14
C GLU A 347 13.43 0.48 -12.35
#